data_AF-A0A1Q3QYX9-F1
#
_entry.id   AF-A0A1Q3QYX9-F1
#
_cell.length_a   1.000
_cell.length_b   1.000
_cell.length_c   1.000
_cell.angle_alpha   90.00
_cell.angle_beta   90.00
_cell.angle_gamma   90.00
#
_symmetry.space_group_name_H-M   'P 1'
#
loop_
_entity.id
_entity.type
_entity.pdbx_description
1 polymer ?
#
loop_
_entity_poly.entity_id
_entity_poly.type
_entity_poly.pdbx_seq_one_letter_code
_entity_poly.pdbx_strand_id
1 'polypeptide(L)' 'MMRTQIQLPDRVYAEAKRIAQEHEISLAEVVRRGIERMIALYPPGRAAHWDLPAARALGGFQAPADEWRELANTR' A
#
# COMPACT_ATOMS: atom_id res chain seq x y z
N MET A 1 12.04 16.77 16.49
CA MET A 1 11.70 17.01 15.06
C MET A 1 12.89 17.62 14.35
N MET A 2 13.16 17.23 13.10
CA MET A 2 14.18 17.86 12.25
C MET A 2 13.50 18.78 11.25
N ARG A 3 14.07 19.97 10.99
CA ARG A 3 13.57 20.89 9.97
C ARG A 3 14.13 20.48 8.61
N THR A 4 13.26 20.37 7.62
CA THR A 4 13.64 20.09 6.23
C THR A 4 12.89 21.02 5.30
N GLN A 5 13.49 21.33 4.15
CA GLN A 5 12.88 22.10 3.08
C GLN A 5 12.73 21.18 1.87
N ILE A 6 11.50 21.03 1.38
CA ILE A 6 11.17 20.21 0.20
C ILE A 6 10.44 21.09 -0.82
N GLN A 7 10.54 20.72 -2.10
CA GLN A 7 9.76 21.33 -3.16
C GLN A 7 8.58 20.41 -3.51
N LEU A 8 7.40 21.00 -3.71
CA LEU A 8 6.19 20.30 -4.11
C LEU A 8 5.69 20.91 -5.42
N PRO A 9 5.26 20.10 -6.40
CA PRO A 9 4.55 20.64 -7.56
C PRO A 9 3.30 21.41 -7.13
N ASP A 10 2.98 22.51 -7.79
CA ASP A 10 1.89 23.43 -7.40
C ASP A 10 0.57 22.71 -7.15
N ARG A 11 0.20 21.77 -8.04
CA ARG A 11 -1.02 20.97 -7.90
C ARG A 11 -1.01 20.13 -6.62
N VAL A 12 0.13 19.53 -6.27
CA VAL A 12 0.27 18.71 -5.07
C VAL A 12 0.21 19.58 -3.82
N TYR A 13 0.85 20.75 -3.85
CA TYR A 13 0.77 21.72 -2.76
C TYR A 13 -0.65 22.21 -2.50
N ALA A 14 -1.38 22.60 -3.56
CA ALA A 14 -2.76 23.07 -3.47
C ALA A 14 -3.68 22.01 -2.84
N GLU A 15 -3.53 20.75 -3.27
CA GLU A 15 -4.33 19.64 -2.76
C GLU A 15 -3.98 19.31 -1.30
N ALA A 16 -2.71 19.32 -0.94
CA ALA A 16 -2.28 19.13 0.44
C ALA A 16 -2.79 20.26 1.37
N LYS A 17 -2.87 21.50 0.86
CA LYS A 17 -3.44 22.64 1.57
C LYS A 17 -4.95 22.50 1.78
N ARG A 18 -5.69 22.01 0.78
CA ARG A 18 -7.12 21.69 0.89
C ARG A 18 -7.36 20.67 2.01
N ILE A 19 -6.63 19.55 1.98
CA ILE A 19 -6.72 18.48 3.01
C ILE A 19 -6.40 19.03 4.41
N ALA A 20 -5.33 19.82 4.53
CA ALA A 20 -4.96 20.44 5.79
C ALA A 20 -6.09 21.30 6.38
N GLN A 21 -6.77 22.07 5.52
CA GLN A 21 -7.88 22.93 5.92
C GLN A 21 -9.12 22.13 6.32
N GLU A 22 -9.52 21.14 5.52
CA GLU A 22 -10.71 20.32 5.79
C GLU A 22 -10.60 19.46 7.05
N HIS A 23 -9.37 19.05 7.40
CA HIS A 23 -9.10 18.21 8.56
C HIS A 23 -8.54 18.99 9.77
N GLU A 24 -8.48 20.32 9.70
CA GLU A 24 -7.98 21.20 10.78
C GLU A 24 -6.58 20.80 11.29
N ILE A 25 -5.70 20.38 10.39
CA ILE A 25 -4.32 19.99 10.69
C ILE A 25 -3.33 20.85 9.92
N SER A 26 -2.09 20.90 10.39
CA SER A 26 -1.04 21.62 9.67
C SER A 26 -0.67 20.93 8.35
N LEU A 27 -0.15 21.68 7.38
CA LEU A 27 0.43 21.10 6.16
C LEU A 27 1.57 20.12 6.48
N ALA A 28 2.37 20.41 7.52
CA ALA A 28 3.44 19.53 7.97
C ALA A 28 2.90 18.17 8.46
N GLU A 29 1.73 18.17 9.10
CA GLU A 29 1.07 16.94 9.54
C GLU A 29 0.54 16.12 8.36
N VAL A 30 -0.01 16.76 7.33
CA VAL A 30 -0.38 16.07 6.07
C VAL A 30 0.83 15.40 5.44
N VAL A 31 1.95 16.13 5.33
CA VAL A 31 3.20 15.60 4.77
C VAL A 31 3.75 14.45 5.63
N ARG A 32 3.74 14.58 6.96
CA ARG A 32 4.17 13.53 7.88
C ARG A 32 3.39 12.24 7.66
N ARG A 33 2.05 12.30 7.66
CA ARG A 33 1.19 11.12 7.44
C ARG A 33 1.43 10.50 6.07
N GLY A 34 1.65 11.32 5.04
CA GLY A 34 2.02 10.85 3.71
C GLY A 34 3.34 10.05 3.73
N ILE A 35 4.36 10.56 4.40
CA ILE A 35 5.65 9.88 4.54
C ILE A 35 5.52 8.60 5.36
N GLU A 36 4.80 8.62 6.48
CA GLU A 36 4.53 7.44 7.32
C GLU A 36 3.81 6.35 6.51
N ARG A 37 2.83 6.72 5.68
CA ARG A 37 2.17 5.80 4.75
C ARG A 37 3.15 5.21 3.75
N MET A 38 4.03 6.01 3.18
CA MET A 38 5.06 5.52 2.26
C MET A 38 6.00 4.53 2.95
N ILE A 39 6.48 4.82 4.15
CA ILE A 39 7.32 3.89 4.92
C ILE A 39 6.62 2.53 5.11
N ALA A 40 5.31 2.53 5.41
CA ALA A 40 4.55 1.29 5.55
C ALA A 40 4.44 0.48 4.24
N LEU A 41 4.45 1.13 3.08
CA LEU A 41 4.44 0.47 1.76
C LEU A 41 5.82 -0.07 1.35
N TYR A 42 6.89 0.47 1.93
CA TYR A 42 8.27 0.07 1.67
C TYR A 42 8.95 -0.36 2.98
N PRO A 43 8.50 -1.47 3.60
CA PRO A 43 9.11 -1.95 4.83
C PRO A 43 10.59 -2.29 4.60
N PRO A 44 11.45 -2.03 5.59
CA PRO A 44 12.85 -2.46 5.52
C PRO A 44 12.93 -3.99 5.42
N GLY A 45 13.99 -4.49 4.79
CA GLY A 45 14.25 -5.94 4.75
C GLY A 45 13.52 -6.69 3.65
N ARG A 46 13.16 -6.04 2.52
CA ARG A 46 13.00 -6.83 1.28
C ARG A 46 14.32 -7.54 1.05
N ALA A 47 14.29 -8.87 1.11
CA ALA A 47 15.45 -9.68 0.85
C ALA A 47 16.00 -9.30 -0.53
N ALA A 48 17.32 -9.07 -0.63
CA ALA A 48 17.99 -8.75 -1.89
C ALA A 48 17.74 -9.83 -2.96
N HIS A 49 17.41 -11.03 -2.48
CA HIS A 49 17.00 -12.19 -3.22
C HIS A 49 15.62 -12.62 -2.71
N TRP A 50 14.64 -12.65 -3.60
CA TRP A 50 13.37 -13.33 -3.31
C TRP A 50 13.54 -14.81 -3.67
N ASP A 51 13.31 -15.68 -2.69
CA ASP A 51 13.22 -17.12 -2.87
C ASP A 51 11.77 -17.54 -3.05
N LEU A 52 11.53 -18.49 -3.97
CA LEU A 52 10.23 -19.13 -4.09
C LEU A 52 9.92 -19.86 -2.77
N PRO A 53 8.82 -19.53 -2.06
CA PRO A 53 8.49 -20.22 -0.82
C PRO A 53 8.25 -21.70 -1.10
N ALA A 54 8.65 -22.56 -0.15
CA ALA A 54 8.39 -23.99 -0.25
C ALA A 54 6.90 -24.25 -0.49
N ALA A 55 6.61 -25.14 -1.45
CA ALA A 55 5.25 -25.53 -1.75
C ALA A 55 4.58 -26.07 -0.48
N ARG A 56 3.39 -25.56 -0.17
CA ARG A 56 2.55 -26.10 0.90
C ARG A 56 1.63 -27.15 0.32
N ALA A 57 1.46 -28.27 1.01
CA ALA A 57 0.43 -29.24 0.67
C ALA A 57 -0.95 -28.60 0.87
N LEU A 58 -1.65 -28.31 -0.23
CA LEU A 58 -3.00 -27.73 -0.22
C LEU A 58 -4.11 -28.80 -0.15
N GLY A 59 -3.74 -30.08 -0.04
CA GLY A 59 -4.66 -31.21 -0.11
C GLY A 59 -4.98 -31.62 -1.55
N GLY A 60 -5.94 -32.54 -1.70
CA GLY A 60 -6.44 -32.94 -3.01
C GLY A 60 -7.43 -31.92 -3.57
N PHE A 61 -7.65 -31.97 -4.88
CA PHE A 61 -8.71 -31.19 -5.51
C PHE A 61 -10.07 -31.58 -4.92
N GLN A 62 -10.84 -30.58 -4.51
CA GLN A 62 -12.19 -30.78 -3.94
C GLN A 62 -13.27 -30.95 -5.00
N ALA A 63 -12.95 -30.69 -6.27
CA ALA A 63 -13.86 -30.82 -7.39
C ALA A 63 -13.12 -31.24 -8.67
N PRO A 64 -13.80 -31.95 -9.60
CA PRO A 64 -13.31 -32.23 -10.95
C PRO A 64 -12.95 -30.96 -11.72
N ALA A 65 -11.97 -31.06 -12.64
CA ALA A 65 -11.41 -29.91 -13.36
C ALA A 65 -12.42 -29.20 -14.28
N ASP A 66 -13.37 -29.96 -14.82
CA ASP A 66 -14.48 -29.48 -15.63
C ASP A 66 -15.46 -28.60 -14.85
N GLU A 67 -15.57 -28.78 -13.53
CA GLU A 67 -16.48 -27.99 -12.67
C GLU A 67 -15.85 -26.69 -12.15
N TRP A 68 -14.53 -26.52 -12.26
CA TRP A 68 -13.81 -25.39 -11.63
C TRP A 68 -14.34 -24.02 -12.07
N ARG A 69 -14.68 -23.88 -13.36
CA ARG A 69 -15.17 -22.60 -13.90
C ARG A 69 -16.52 -22.23 -13.30
N GLU A 70 -17.42 -23.19 -13.14
CA GLU A 70 -18.76 -22.94 -12.60
C GLU A 70 -18.66 -22.61 -11.12
N LEU A 71 -17.90 -23.40 -10.35
CA LEU A 71 -17.69 -23.21 -8.92
C LEU A 71 -17.01 -21.88 -8.57
N ALA A 72 -16.10 -21.38 -9.41
CA ALA A 72 -15.43 -20.09 -9.19
C ALA A 72 -16.36 -18.87 -9.42
N ASN A 73 -17.47 -19.05 -10.15
CA ASN A 73 -18.38 -17.98 -10.52
C ASN A 73 -19.62 -17.89 -9.61
N THR A 74 -19.89 -18.91 -8.78
CA THR A 74 -20.93 -18.86 -7.76
C THR A 74 -20.45 -18.01 -6.58
N ARG A 75 -20.99 -16.78 -6.49
CA ARG A 75 -20.89 -15.90 -5.33
C ARG A 75 -22.15 -15.98 -4.49
#